data_AF-A0A1J4JVD2-F1
#
_entry.id   AF-A0A1J4JVD2-F1
#
_cell.length_a   1.000
_cell.length_b   1.000
_cell.length_c   1.000
_cell.angle_alpha   90.00
_cell.angle_beta   90.00
_cell.angle_gamma   90.00
#
_symmetry.space_group_name_H-M   'P 1'
#
loop_
_entity.id
_entity.type
_entity.pdbx_description
1 polymer ?
#
loop_
_entity_poly.entity_id
_entity_poly.type
_entity_poly.pdbx_seq_one_letter_code
_entity_poly.pdbx_strand_id
1 'polypeptide(L)'
;MINSRVSKSGRFLYYSVFFSSKMTTPLLSLLLNENPPTDKQTKQDVPQNNLNCVRTRRISCHPVHSQNNIDPTSRFNLLRHKPTSINLTLSGSQNLGLLRNVSMNHVQASDDAENDDGGNLGLSFSHDRTVANSSPMFSIKAQPISSMTFEEVCTDPHVVLNPARLGFIPSTMWSNDTISFGYLASTFFRRRNSATSKFPHKLYNALKLSECYPDFIKHLGIQWVTNDVFRVDRVAFARLLGVKSIEGGLFHQQGNFPSHGFVELSYQESEKISMEHGLGHADLSQVRFLKSYQGNFTKFSNEEDIAEFKWSAKPIPLDTPTNSAEGNS
;
A
#
# COMPACT_ATOMS: atom_id res chain seq x y z
N MET A 1 -3.58 -65.11 11.11
CA MET A 1 -4.66 -64.17 10.70
C MET A 1 -4.93 -63.21 11.84
N ILE A 2 -4.30 -62.03 11.84
CA ILE A 2 -4.70 -60.85 12.64
C ILE A 2 -4.32 -59.64 11.78
N ASN A 3 -5.32 -58.91 11.29
CA ASN A 3 -5.15 -57.67 10.53
C ASN A 3 -5.34 -56.48 11.46
N SER A 4 -4.25 -55.74 11.75
CA SER A 4 -4.33 -54.41 12.37
C SER A 4 -3.99 -53.34 11.34
N ARG A 5 -5.01 -52.57 10.95
CA ARG A 5 -4.87 -51.35 10.15
C ARG A 5 -4.42 -50.21 11.05
N VAL A 6 -3.21 -49.70 10.84
CA VAL A 6 -2.73 -48.44 11.44
C VAL A 6 -2.89 -47.33 10.41
N SER A 7 -3.80 -46.41 10.70
CA SER A 7 -3.99 -45.15 9.97
C SER A 7 -2.89 -44.16 10.38
N LYS A 8 -2.08 -43.70 9.42
CA LYS A 8 -1.07 -42.65 9.63
C LYS A 8 -1.70 -41.30 9.33
N SER A 9 -2.00 -40.51 10.38
CA SER A 9 -2.26 -39.07 10.23
C SER A 9 -0.93 -38.34 10.08
N GLY A 10 -0.66 -37.78 8.90
CA GLY A 10 0.49 -36.91 8.68
C GLY A 10 0.30 -35.57 9.38
N ARG A 11 1.09 -35.31 10.43
CA ARG A 11 1.32 -33.96 10.96
C ARG A 11 2.47 -33.35 10.18
N PHE A 12 2.21 -32.29 9.42
CA PHE A 12 3.25 -31.42 8.88
C PHE A 12 3.75 -30.51 10.01
N LEU A 13 4.96 -30.80 10.49
CA LEU A 13 5.73 -29.89 11.33
C LEU A 13 6.51 -28.95 10.41
N TYR A 14 6.26 -27.65 10.52
CA TYR A 14 7.11 -26.63 9.92
C TYR A 14 8.45 -26.61 10.67
N TYR A 15 9.52 -26.99 9.99
CA TYR A 15 10.89 -26.78 10.45
C TYR A 15 11.28 -25.32 10.20
N SER A 16 11.43 -24.53 11.26
CA SER A 16 12.21 -23.30 11.23
C SER A 16 13.68 -23.68 11.16
N VAL A 17 14.30 -23.50 9.99
CA VAL A 17 15.75 -23.65 9.81
C VAL A 17 16.41 -22.36 10.26
N PHE A 18 17.03 -22.38 11.44
CA PHE A 18 18.00 -21.36 11.86
C PHE A 18 19.29 -21.55 11.05
N PHE A 19 19.55 -20.66 10.10
CA PHE A 19 20.88 -20.54 9.50
C PHE A 19 21.78 -19.76 10.47
N SER A 20 22.60 -20.49 11.22
CA SER A 20 23.75 -19.94 11.94
C SER A 20 24.98 -20.13 11.07
N SER A 21 25.38 -19.08 10.34
CA SER A 21 26.67 -19.03 9.67
C SER A 21 27.59 -18.09 10.43
N LYS A 22 28.37 -18.65 11.34
CA LYS A 22 29.66 -18.08 11.73
C LYS A 22 30.61 -18.26 10.56
N MET A 23 30.98 -17.18 9.88
CA MET A 23 32.17 -17.17 9.05
C MET A 23 33.18 -16.19 9.64
N THR A 24 34.24 -16.80 10.16
CA THR A 24 35.49 -16.19 10.59
C THR A 24 36.44 -16.26 9.40
N THR A 25 36.95 -15.15 8.90
CA THR A 25 38.20 -15.11 8.11
C THR A 25 38.88 -13.75 8.18
N PRO A 26 40.20 -13.69 7.98
CA PRO A 26 41.08 -12.82 8.76
C PRO A 26 41.60 -11.58 8.01
N LEU A 27 42.14 -10.68 8.83
CA LEU A 27 43.12 -9.64 8.54
C LEU A 27 44.10 -9.97 7.41
N LEU A 28 44.18 -9.08 6.42
CA LEU A 28 45.42 -8.84 5.67
C LEU A 28 45.50 -7.37 5.23
N SER A 29 46.26 -6.62 6.02
CA SER A 29 46.84 -5.33 5.69
C SER A 29 48.00 -5.51 4.71
N LEU A 30 48.01 -4.83 3.57
CA LEU A 30 49.25 -4.46 2.88
C LEU A 30 49.11 -3.11 2.18
N LEU A 31 50.15 -2.31 2.39
CA LEU A 31 50.44 -0.97 1.91
C LEU A 31 50.62 -0.89 0.39
N LEU A 32 50.45 0.33 -0.15
CA LEU A 32 51.06 1.02 -1.32
C LEU A 32 50.03 2.09 -1.74
N ASN A 33 50.07 3.37 -1.40
CA ASN A 33 51.08 4.42 -1.59
C ASN A 33 51.65 4.46 -3.01
N GLU A 34 51.02 5.23 -3.92
CA GLU A 34 51.69 6.05 -4.93
C GLU A 34 50.81 7.28 -5.29
N ASN A 35 51.47 8.42 -5.43
CA ASN A 35 50.95 9.76 -5.65
C ASN A 35 50.61 10.02 -7.14
N PRO A 36 49.83 11.09 -7.44
CA PRO A 36 49.32 11.37 -8.78
C PRO A 36 50.30 12.15 -9.66
N PRO A 37 50.21 12.05 -11.00
CA PRO A 37 50.87 13.00 -11.88
C PRO A 37 49.97 14.21 -12.18
N THR A 38 50.47 15.35 -11.74
CA THR A 38 50.25 16.68 -12.31
C THR A 38 50.54 16.66 -13.82
N ASP A 39 49.64 17.15 -14.67
CA ASP A 39 49.95 18.22 -15.64
C ASP A 39 48.87 18.55 -16.67
N LYS A 40 48.89 19.84 -17.03
CA LYS A 40 48.49 20.49 -18.31
C LYS A 40 47.04 20.95 -18.48
N GLN A 41 46.86 22.19 -18.02
CA GLN A 41 46.00 23.21 -18.64
C GLN A 41 46.20 23.24 -20.16
N THR A 42 45.11 23.08 -20.91
CA THR A 42 45.03 23.51 -22.32
C THR A 42 43.86 24.50 -22.42
N LYS A 43 44.18 25.77 -22.63
CA LYS A 43 43.26 26.81 -23.09
C LYS A 43 42.76 26.40 -24.48
N GLN A 44 41.44 26.34 -24.65
CA GLN A 44 40.83 26.33 -25.96
C GLN A 44 39.81 27.46 -26.01
N ASP A 45 40.15 28.48 -26.79
CA ASP A 45 39.29 29.58 -27.18
C ASP A 45 38.18 29.03 -28.09
N VAL A 46 36.92 29.32 -27.76
CA VAL A 46 35.76 29.06 -28.62
C VAL A 46 35.05 30.39 -28.89
N PRO A 47 34.75 30.72 -30.16
CA PRO A 47 34.21 32.01 -30.55
C PRO A 47 32.73 32.17 -30.18
N GLN A 48 32.40 33.37 -29.71
CA GLN A 48 31.05 33.86 -29.48
C GLN A 48 30.28 33.95 -30.80
N ASN A 49 29.24 33.13 -30.97
CA ASN A 49 28.21 33.37 -31.97
C ASN A 49 26.98 34.01 -31.31
N ASN A 50 26.79 35.28 -31.67
CA ASN A 50 25.60 36.07 -31.42
C ASN A 50 24.38 35.44 -32.11
N LEU A 51 23.38 35.03 -31.33
CA LEU A 51 22.02 34.84 -31.81
C LEU A 51 21.07 35.73 -31.01
N ASN A 52 20.52 36.69 -31.74
CA ASN A 52 19.52 37.65 -31.31
C ASN A 52 18.28 36.93 -30.76
N CYS A 53 18.00 37.10 -29.46
CA CYS A 53 16.71 36.74 -28.87
C CYS A 53 15.78 37.96 -28.93
N VAL A 54 14.83 37.91 -29.85
CA VAL A 54 13.76 38.89 -30.05
C VAL A 54 12.88 38.94 -28.80
N ARG A 55 13.05 40.00 -28.01
CA ARG A 55 12.27 40.32 -26.81
C ARG A 55 10.89 40.83 -27.21
N THR A 56 9.90 39.94 -27.27
CA THR A 56 8.49 40.32 -27.38
C THR A 56 8.03 40.94 -26.07
N ARG A 57 7.58 42.20 -26.13
CA ARG A 57 6.99 42.95 -25.02
C ARG A 57 5.70 42.26 -24.57
N ARG A 58 5.64 41.78 -23.32
CA ARG A 58 4.36 41.54 -22.64
C ARG A 58 3.96 42.77 -21.85
N ILE A 59 2.70 43.11 -22.05
CA ILE A 59 1.95 44.24 -21.54
C ILE A 59 1.89 44.16 -20.01
N SER A 60 2.25 45.27 -19.37
CA SER A 60 2.05 45.54 -17.95
C SER A 60 0.57 45.82 -17.70
N CYS A 61 -0.09 44.95 -16.95
CA CYS A 61 -1.40 45.23 -16.38
C CYS A 61 -1.21 45.51 -14.89
N HIS A 62 -1.34 46.78 -14.52
CA HIS A 62 -1.49 47.23 -13.13
C HIS A 62 -2.75 46.62 -12.50
N PRO A 63 -2.71 46.22 -11.22
CA PRO A 63 -3.89 46.22 -10.37
C PRO A 63 -3.97 47.52 -9.58
N VAL A 64 -5.14 48.12 -9.68
CA VAL A 64 -5.62 49.33 -9.02
C VAL A 64 -5.68 49.13 -7.50
N HIS A 65 -5.21 50.15 -6.77
CA HIS A 65 -5.51 50.37 -5.36
C HIS A 65 -7.02 50.43 -5.12
N SER A 66 -7.54 49.61 -4.19
CA SER A 66 -8.72 50.00 -3.44
C SER A 66 -8.54 49.56 -1.99
N GLN A 67 -8.26 50.54 -1.15
CA GLN A 67 -8.44 50.46 0.30
C GLN A 67 -9.93 50.24 0.57
N ASN A 68 -10.25 49.29 1.45
CA ASN A 68 -11.50 49.28 2.19
C ASN A 68 -11.22 48.69 3.58
N ASN A 69 -11.24 49.58 4.57
CA ASN A 69 -11.57 49.28 5.96
C ASN A 69 -12.87 48.48 6.00
N ILE A 70 -12.95 47.46 6.87
CA ILE A 70 -14.12 47.12 7.71
C ILE A 70 -13.63 46.08 8.73
N ASP A 71 -13.65 46.48 9.99
CA ASP A 71 -13.67 45.63 11.18
C ASP A 71 -14.94 44.77 11.19
N PRO A 72 -14.90 43.54 11.72
CA PRO A 72 -15.89 43.26 12.76
C PRO A 72 -15.39 42.39 13.92
N THR A 73 -15.56 42.95 15.09
CA THR A 73 -15.81 42.32 16.39
C THR A 73 -16.90 41.23 16.30
N SER A 74 -16.61 39.99 16.73
CA SER A 74 -17.49 39.11 17.55
C SER A 74 -16.92 37.68 17.58
N ARG A 75 -16.42 37.22 18.75
CA ARG A 75 -17.13 36.31 19.66
C ARG A 75 -17.70 35.06 18.98
N PHE A 76 -17.06 33.90 19.18
CA PHE A 76 -17.79 32.65 19.43
C PHE A 76 -17.02 31.71 20.36
N ASN A 77 -17.80 31.04 21.20
CA ASN A 77 -17.43 30.47 22.47
C ASN A 77 -16.72 29.12 22.39
N LEU A 78 -15.81 28.97 23.35
CA LEU A 78 -15.20 27.75 23.83
C LEU A 78 -16.27 26.87 24.50
N LEU A 79 -16.63 25.73 23.90
CA LEU A 79 -17.38 24.68 24.58
C LEU A 79 -16.63 23.35 24.44
N ARG A 80 -15.90 23.00 25.51
CA ARG A 80 -15.37 21.66 25.76
C ARG A 80 -16.52 20.78 26.25
N HIS A 81 -16.83 19.71 25.53
CA HIS A 81 -17.53 18.56 26.12
C HIS A 81 -16.74 17.28 25.90
N LYS A 82 -16.48 16.61 27.02
CA LYS A 82 -15.84 15.31 27.18
C LYS A 82 -16.74 14.22 26.59
N PRO A 83 -16.23 13.22 25.87
CA PRO A 83 -16.95 11.98 25.68
C PRO A 83 -16.74 11.04 26.87
N THR A 84 -17.87 10.62 27.42
CA THR A 84 -18.09 9.63 28.47
C THR A 84 -17.59 8.24 28.04
N SER A 85 -16.89 7.58 28.95
CA SER A 85 -16.40 6.20 28.84
C SER A 85 -17.57 5.22 28.80
N ILE A 86 -17.64 4.37 27.77
CA ILE A 86 -18.51 3.19 27.73
C ILE A 86 -17.62 1.96 27.90
N ASN A 87 -17.77 1.27 29.04
CA ASN A 87 -17.20 -0.04 29.28
C ASN A 87 -18.03 -1.09 28.52
N LEU A 88 -17.40 -1.85 27.62
CA LEU A 88 -17.97 -3.07 27.06
C LEU A 88 -17.13 -4.26 27.53
N THR A 89 -17.73 -5.00 28.45
CA THR A 89 -17.29 -6.31 28.95
C THR A 89 -17.40 -7.34 27.81
N LEU A 90 -16.26 -7.90 27.43
CA LEU A 90 -16.14 -8.92 26.39
C LEU A 90 -16.19 -10.31 27.04
N SER A 91 -17.25 -11.07 26.77
CA SER A 91 -17.28 -12.51 27.03
C SER A 91 -18.02 -13.21 25.89
N GLY A 92 -17.36 -14.15 25.22
CA GLY A 92 -18.04 -15.07 24.31
C GLY A 92 -17.19 -15.58 23.15
N SER A 93 -16.36 -16.57 23.43
CA SER A 93 -15.83 -17.49 22.42
C SER A 93 -16.97 -18.21 21.71
N GLN A 94 -17.04 -18.21 20.36
CA GLN A 94 -17.59 -19.32 19.58
C GLN A 94 -16.98 -19.44 18.16
N ASN A 95 -16.57 -20.69 17.91
CA ASN A 95 -16.35 -21.47 16.69
C ASN A 95 -16.59 -20.87 15.29
N LEU A 96 -15.60 -21.18 14.43
CA LEU A 96 -15.64 -21.13 12.97
C LEU A 96 -16.64 -22.17 12.41
N GLY A 97 -17.62 -21.68 11.65
CA GLY A 97 -18.58 -22.47 10.89
C GLY A 97 -18.40 -22.31 9.38
N LEU A 98 -18.57 -23.43 8.69
CA LEU A 98 -18.36 -23.70 7.27
C LEU A 98 -19.05 -22.73 6.29
N LEU A 99 -18.41 -22.62 5.12
CA LEU A 99 -18.95 -22.15 3.84
C LEU A 99 -20.35 -22.69 3.59
N ARG A 100 -21.33 -21.78 3.49
CA ARG A 100 -22.69 -22.07 3.02
C ARG A 100 -22.87 -21.40 1.66
N ASN A 101 -22.97 -22.22 0.61
CA ASN A 101 -23.44 -21.79 -0.69
C ASN A 101 -24.87 -21.29 -0.55
N VAL A 102 -25.08 -20.00 -0.79
CA VAL A 102 -26.41 -19.40 -0.85
C VAL A 102 -27.00 -19.73 -2.22
N SER A 103 -27.97 -20.64 -2.22
CA SER A 103 -28.86 -20.89 -3.34
C SER A 103 -29.79 -19.69 -3.49
N MET A 104 -29.80 -19.04 -4.66
CA MET A 104 -30.77 -17.99 -4.98
C MET A 104 -32.17 -18.59 -5.04
N ASN A 105 -33.06 -18.13 -4.15
CA ASN A 105 -34.48 -18.40 -4.23
C ASN A 105 -35.10 -17.48 -5.28
N HIS A 106 -35.73 -18.11 -6.26
CA HIS A 106 -36.61 -17.53 -7.26
C HIS A 106 -37.84 -16.92 -6.56
N VAL A 107 -38.02 -15.61 -6.67
CA VAL A 107 -39.24 -14.90 -6.21
C VAL A 107 -40.36 -15.21 -7.21
N GLN A 108 -41.38 -15.94 -6.77
CA GLN A 108 -42.64 -16.08 -7.48
C GLN A 108 -43.46 -14.79 -7.30
N ALA A 109 -43.75 -14.13 -8.42
CA ALA A 109 -44.80 -13.13 -8.52
C ALA A 109 -46.15 -13.85 -8.59
N SER A 110 -47.08 -13.40 -7.76
CA SER A 110 -48.49 -13.77 -7.77
C SER A 110 -49.24 -12.79 -8.67
N ASP A 111 -49.78 -13.29 -9.78
CA ASP A 111 -50.83 -12.62 -10.55
C ASP A 111 -52.14 -13.37 -10.32
N ASP A 112 -53.15 -12.60 -9.89
CA ASP A 112 -54.51 -13.05 -9.66
C ASP A 112 -55.28 -13.27 -10.98
N ALA A 113 -56.22 -14.20 -10.87
CA ALA A 113 -57.04 -14.81 -11.89
C ALA A 113 -58.00 -13.87 -12.61
N GLU A 114 -58.41 -14.24 -13.83
CA GLU A 114 -59.82 -14.51 -14.13
C GLU A 114 -60.02 -15.37 -15.39
N ASN A 115 -61.14 -16.09 -15.38
CA ASN A 115 -61.58 -17.22 -16.20
C ASN A 115 -61.73 -16.92 -17.71
N ASP A 116 -61.51 -17.92 -18.57
CA ASP A 116 -62.55 -18.33 -19.54
C ASP A 116 -62.31 -19.73 -20.17
N ASP A 117 -63.43 -20.22 -20.69
CA ASP A 117 -63.93 -21.52 -21.12
C ASP A 117 -63.16 -22.39 -22.15
N GLY A 118 -63.41 -23.70 -22.04
CA GLY A 118 -63.71 -24.59 -23.18
C GLY A 118 -62.58 -25.00 -24.15
N GLY A 119 -62.12 -26.27 -24.04
CA GLY A 119 -61.38 -26.88 -25.17
C GLY A 119 -60.61 -28.16 -24.86
N ASN A 120 -61.31 -29.24 -24.56
CA ASN A 120 -60.75 -30.58 -24.47
C ASN A 120 -60.30 -31.09 -25.87
N LEU A 121 -58.99 -31.12 -26.12
CA LEU A 121 -58.38 -31.93 -27.18
C LEU A 121 -57.20 -32.72 -26.58
N GLY A 122 -57.47 -33.98 -26.27
CA GLY A 122 -56.48 -34.93 -25.78
C GLY A 122 -55.38 -35.18 -26.81
N LEU A 123 -54.18 -34.68 -26.49
CA LEU A 123 -52.93 -35.14 -27.09
C LEU A 123 -52.13 -35.89 -26.03
N SER A 124 -52.20 -37.21 -26.09
CA SER A 124 -51.38 -38.11 -25.28
C SER A 124 -49.94 -38.00 -25.75
N PHE A 125 -49.13 -37.21 -25.05
CA PHE A 125 -47.68 -37.20 -25.22
C PHE A 125 -47.04 -38.15 -24.20
N SER A 126 -46.58 -39.30 -24.66
CA SER A 126 -45.65 -40.16 -23.93
C SER A 126 -44.33 -39.40 -23.68
N HIS A 127 -44.14 -38.87 -22.47
CA HIS A 127 -42.93 -38.16 -22.06
C HIS A 127 -42.03 -39.05 -21.19
N ASP A 128 -41.40 -40.05 -21.80
CA ASP A 128 -40.11 -40.57 -21.33
C ASP A 128 -39.00 -39.77 -22.02
N ARG A 129 -38.87 -38.49 -21.65
CA ARG A 129 -37.67 -37.71 -21.94
C ARG A 129 -36.85 -37.64 -20.66
N THR A 130 -35.96 -38.60 -20.49
CA THR A 130 -34.76 -38.45 -19.66
C THR A 130 -34.01 -37.21 -20.13
N VAL A 131 -34.31 -36.07 -19.53
CA VAL A 131 -33.58 -34.82 -19.75
C VAL A 131 -32.21 -35.06 -19.14
N ALA A 132 -31.22 -35.32 -20.01
CA ALA A 132 -29.83 -35.40 -19.61
C ALA A 132 -29.44 -34.02 -19.04
N ASN A 133 -29.46 -33.90 -17.71
CA ASN A 133 -28.96 -32.75 -16.96
C ASN A 133 -27.44 -32.67 -17.09
N SER A 134 -26.93 -32.36 -18.28
CA SER A 134 -25.55 -31.96 -18.47
C SER A 134 -25.47 -30.44 -18.32
N SER A 135 -25.60 -29.95 -17.09
CA SER A 135 -25.26 -28.56 -16.78
C SER A 135 -23.78 -28.36 -17.13
N PRO A 136 -23.42 -27.40 -18.00
CA PRO A 136 -22.03 -27.14 -18.32
C PRO A 136 -21.27 -26.79 -17.04
N MET A 137 -20.34 -27.65 -16.63
CA MET A 137 -19.40 -27.36 -15.56
C MET A 137 -18.40 -26.32 -16.07
N PHE A 138 -18.70 -25.05 -15.85
CA PHE A 138 -17.69 -24.00 -15.98
C PHE A 138 -16.69 -24.20 -14.85
N SER A 139 -15.51 -24.70 -15.19
CA SER A 139 -14.40 -24.77 -14.25
C SER A 139 -13.90 -23.35 -14.00
N ILE A 140 -14.38 -22.74 -12.91
CA ILE A 140 -13.89 -21.45 -12.41
C ILE A 140 -12.45 -21.68 -11.93
N LYS A 141 -11.49 -21.53 -12.85
CA LYS A 141 -10.07 -21.51 -12.50
C LYS A 141 -9.79 -20.15 -11.85
N ALA A 142 -9.83 -20.12 -10.53
CA ALA A 142 -9.37 -18.96 -9.77
C ALA A 142 -7.88 -18.73 -10.10
N GLN A 143 -7.59 -17.63 -10.78
CA GLN A 143 -6.21 -17.19 -11.01
C GLN A 143 -5.62 -16.70 -9.69
N PRO A 144 -4.35 -16.98 -9.38
CA PRO A 144 -3.71 -16.40 -8.21
C PRO A 144 -3.61 -14.87 -8.36
N ILE A 145 -3.80 -14.12 -7.26
CA ILE A 145 -3.70 -12.64 -7.27
C ILE A 145 -2.32 -12.20 -7.80
N SER A 146 -1.28 -12.99 -7.51
CA SER A 146 0.09 -12.80 -7.98
C SER A 146 0.30 -13.01 -9.49
N SER A 147 -0.69 -13.49 -10.26
CA SER A 147 -0.66 -13.49 -11.74
C SER A 147 -1.51 -12.38 -12.40
N MET A 148 -2.50 -11.81 -11.70
CA MET A 148 -3.39 -10.76 -12.23
C MET A 148 -2.70 -9.40 -12.46
N THR A 149 -3.19 -8.58 -13.36
CA THR A 149 -2.86 -7.15 -13.47
C THR A 149 -3.53 -6.35 -12.35
N PHE A 150 -3.10 -5.11 -12.11
CA PHE A 150 -3.70 -4.27 -11.07
C PHE A 150 -5.17 -3.95 -11.37
N GLU A 151 -5.47 -3.72 -12.65
CA GLU A 151 -6.79 -3.41 -13.16
C GLU A 151 -7.74 -4.61 -13.00
N GLU A 152 -7.27 -5.83 -13.27
CA GLU A 152 -8.03 -7.07 -13.00
C GLU A 152 -8.34 -7.20 -11.51
N VAL A 153 -7.36 -7.03 -10.62
CA VAL A 153 -7.58 -7.11 -9.17
C VAL A 153 -8.53 -6.01 -8.66
N CYS A 154 -8.50 -4.83 -9.26
CA CYS A 154 -9.43 -3.75 -8.92
C CYS A 154 -10.85 -3.97 -9.45
N THR A 155 -11.03 -4.76 -10.51
CA THR A 155 -12.36 -5.01 -11.11
C THR A 155 -12.99 -6.32 -10.61
N ASP A 156 -12.19 -7.24 -10.09
CA ASP A 156 -12.66 -8.51 -9.53
C ASP A 156 -13.40 -8.29 -8.19
N PRO A 157 -14.72 -8.57 -8.11
CA PRO A 157 -15.49 -8.44 -6.88
C PRO A 157 -15.17 -9.50 -5.83
N HIS A 158 -14.46 -10.58 -6.21
CA HIS A 158 -14.08 -11.66 -5.30
C HIS A 158 -12.77 -11.40 -4.57
N VAL A 159 -11.99 -10.41 -5.01
CA VAL A 159 -10.82 -9.94 -4.26
C VAL A 159 -11.31 -9.04 -3.13
N VAL A 160 -11.68 -9.65 -2.02
CA VAL A 160 -12.21 -8.98 -0.83
C VAL A 160 -11.24 -9.03 0.35
N LEU A 161 -11.33 -8.01 1.20
CA LEU A 161 -10.54 -7.88 2.42
C LEU A 161 -11.37 -7.21 3.51
N ASN A 162 -11.02 -7.41 4.77
CA ASN A 162 -11.66 -6.76 5.91
C ASN A 162 -10.64 -5.79 6.56
N PRO A 163 -10.74 -4.47 6.32
CA PRO A 163 -9.77 -3.49 6.81
C PRO A 163 -9.64 -3.46 8.34
N ALA A 164 -10.76 -3.57 9.05
CA ALA A 164 -10.76 -3.56 10.52
C ALA A 164 -9.95 -4.74 11.08
N ARG A 165 -10.13 -5.95 10.51
CA ARG A 165 -9.37 -7.15 10.91
C ARG A 165 -7.89 -7.09 10.55
N LEU A 166 -7.50 -6.24 9.59
CA LEU A 166 -6.10 -6.01 9.23
C LEU A 166 -5.43 -4.94 10.12
N GLY A 167 -6.17 -4.34 11.04
CA GLY A 167 -5.67 -3.26 11.89
C GLY A 167 -5.42 -1.98 11.10
N PHE A 168 -6.25 -1.70 10.09
CA PHE A 168 -6.16 -0.42 9.38
C PHE A 168 -6.52 0.74 10.29
N ILE A 169 -5.83 1.86 10.07
CA ILE A 169 -6.06 3.11 10.79
C ILE A 169 -6.58 4.20 9.84
N PRO A 170 -7.34 5.21 10.33
CA PRO A 170 -7.90 5.31 11.67
C PRO A 170 -8.89 4.18 11.93
N SER A 171 -8.84 3.55 13.11
CA SER A 171 -9.70 2.40 13.44
C SER A 171 -11.19 2.77 13.34
N THR A 172 -11.54 4.00 13.71
CA THR A 172 -12.90 4.55 13.64
C THR A 172 -13.50 4.64 12.23
N MET A 173 -12.68 4.57 11.17
CA MET A 173 -13.15 4.62 9.78
C MET A 173 -13.67 3.26 9.28
N TRP A 174 -13.19 2.16 9.87
CA TRP A 174 -13.35 0.83 9.31
C TRP A 174 -14.36 0.02 10.11
N SER A 175 -15.52 -0.28 9.49
CA SER A 175 -16.42 -1.29 10.03
C SER A 175 -15.83 -2.69 9.86
N ASN A 176 -16.33 -3.65 10.64
CA ASN A 176 -15.91 -5.05 10.57
C ASN A 176 -16.54 -5.79 9.37
N ASP A 177 -16.57 -5.13 8.21
CA ASP A 177 -17.16 -5.63 6.98
C ASP A 177 -16.07 -5.96 5.95
N THR A 178 -16.38 -6.92 5.08
CA THR A 178 -15.54 -7.22 3.91
C THR A 178 -15.87 -6.27 2.77
N ILE A 179 -14.85 -5.64 2.19
CA ILE A 179 -14.96 -4.77 1.02
C ILE A 179 -14.05 -5.28 -0.10
N SER A 180 -14.37 -4.98 -1.36
CA SER A 180 -13.49 -5.33 -2.48
C SER A 180 -12.22 -4.47 -2.49
N PHE A 181 -11.12 -5.01 -2.99
CA PHE A 181 -9.87 -4.27 -3.15
C PHE A 181 -10.04 -3.05 -4.06
N GLY A 182 -10.79 -3.18 -5.15
CA GLY A 182 -11.12 -2.05 -6.03
C GLY A 182 -11.86 -0.91 -5.33
N TYR A 183 -12.81 -1.24 -4.46
CA TYR A 183 -13.50 -0.26 -3.64
C TYR A 183 -12.52 0.43 -2.66
N LEU A 184 -11.66 -0.33 -1.99
CA LEU A 184 -10.63 0.23 -1.10
C LEU A 184 -9.66 1.16 -1.86
N ALA A 185 -9.18 0.74 -3.02
CA ALA A 185 -8.27 1.51 -3.86
C ALA A 185 -8.89 2.86 -4.28
N SER A 186 -10.14 2.83 -4.77
CA SER A 186 -10.83 4.02 -5.26
C SER A 186 -11.29 4.97 -4.14
N THR A 187 -11.80 4.44 -3.03
CA THR A 187 -12.44 5.24 -1.97
C THR A 187 -11.50 5.67 -0.84
N PHE A 188 -10.35 5.01 -0.68
CA PHE A 188 -9.37 5.35 0.35
C PHE A 188 -8.01 5.73 -0.24
N PHE A 189 -7.33 4.84 -0.95
CA PHE A 189 -5.96 5.11 -1.41
C PHE A 189 -5.89 6.30 -2.39
N ARG A 190 -6.82 6.34 -3.35
CA ARG A 190 -6.91 7.41 -4.37
C ARG A 190 -7.68 8.64 -3.91
N ARG A 191 -8.34 8.58 -2.75
CA ARG A 191 -9.10 9.71 -2.22
C ARG A 191 -8.17 10.88 -1.91
N ARG A 192 -8.61 12.11 -2.12
CA ARG A 192 -7.82 13.29 -1.72
C ARG A 192 -7.52 13.25 -0.21
N ASN A 193 -6.35 13.75 0.17
CA ASN A 193 -5.95 13.84 1.57
C ASN A 193 -7.02 14.56 2.40
N SER A 194 -7.40 13.95 3.52
CA SER A 194 -8.40 14.43 4.48
C SER A 194 -7.99 14.02 5.89
N ALA A 195 -8.69 14.49 6.94
CA ALA A 195 -8.34 14.18 8.32
C ALA A 195 -8.20 12.66 8.59
N THR A 196 -9.05 11.85 7.96
CA THR A 196 -9.10 10.40 8.15
C THR A 196 -8.38 9.60 7.06
N SER A 197 -7.99 10.22 5.95
CA SER A 197 -7.27 9.58 4.85
C SER A 197 -6.05 10.42 4.44
N LYS A 198 -5.16 10.67 5.40
CA LYS A 198 -3.88 11.35 5.17
C LYS A 198 -2.86 10.38 4.55
N PHE A 199 -1.80 10.92 3.98
CA PHE A 199 -0.73 10.11 3.40
C PHE A 199 -0.12 9.08 4.38
N PRO A 200 0.21 9.41 5.65
CA PRO A 200 0.73 8.43 6.60
C PRO A 200 -0.23 7.26 6.86
N HIS A 201 -1.54 7.52 6.96
CA HIS A 201 -2.54 6.45 7.12
C HIS A 201 -2.53 5.51 5.91
N LYS A 202 -2.48 6.07 4.69
CA LYS A 202 -2.43 5.28 3.46
C LYS A 202 -1.15 4.45 3.39
N LEU A 203 -0.01 5.06 3.71
CA LEU A 203 1.27 4.37 3.72
C LEU A 203 1.27 3.20 4.71
N TYR A 204 0.85 3.44 5.94
CA TYR A 204 0.78 2.42 6.99
C TYR A 204 -0.19 1.28 6.63
N ASN A 205 -1.39 1.61 6.15
CA ASN A 205 -2.39 0.61 5.76
C ASN A 205 -1.93 -0.23 4.56
N ALA A 206 -1.24 0.37 3.58
CA ALA A 206 -0.66 -0.38 2.47
C ALA A 206 0.43 -1.35 2.96
N LEU A 207 1.26 -0.92 3.90
CA LEU A 207 2.27 -1.78 4.54
C LEU A 207 1.63 -2.94 5.32
N LYS A 208 0.60 -2.68 6.13
CA LYS A 208 -0.19 -3.72 6.82
C LYS A 208 -0.78 -4.73 5.85
N LEU A 209 -1.35 -4.24 4.74
CA LEU A 209 -1.93 -5.11 3.73
C LEU A 209 -0.88 -6.01 3.06
N SER A 210 0.29 -5.44 2.72
CA SER A 210 1.41 -6.18 2.13
C SER A 210 2.00 -7.22 3.09
N GLU A 211 1.97 -6.96 4.39
CA GLU A 211 2.44 -7.87 5.42
C GLU A 211 1.50 -9.08 5.58
N CYS A 212 0.19 -8.83 5.64
CA CYS A 212 -0.79 -9.91 5.78
C CYS A 212 -0.99 -10.71 4.49
N TYR A 213 -0.83 -10.08 3.33
CA TYR A 213 -1.03 -10.72 2.03
C TYR A 213 0.12 -10.42 1.07
N PRO A 214 1.18 -11.25 1.07
CA PRO A 214 2.34 -11.06 0.18
C PRO A 214 1.99 -11.02 -1.31
N ASP A 215 0.93 -11.72 -1.75
CA ASP A 215 0.47 -11.70 -3.15
C ASP A 215 0.04 -10.30 -3.63
N PHE A 216 -0.27 -9.38 -2.71
CA PHE A 216 -0.59 -8.00 -3.04
C PHE A 216 0.63 -7.11 -3.25
N ILE A 217 1.84 -7.53 -2.88
CA ILE A 217 3.05 -6.68 -2.95
C ILE A 217 3.24 -6.10 -4.36
N LYS A 218 3.04 -6.88 -5.42
CA LYS A 218 3.18 -6.40 -6.81
C LYS A 218 2.14 -5.34 -7.20
N HIS A 219 1.00 -5.33 -6.53
CA HIS A 219 -0.12 -4.43 -6.79
C HIS A 219 0.00 -3.16 -5.95
N LEU A 220 0.47 -3.30 -4.72
CA LEU A 220 0.67 -2.20 -3.79
C LEU A 220 1.97 -1.46 -4.07
N GLY A 221 3.01 -2.18 -4.48
CA GLY A 221 4.35 -1.63 -4.69
C GLY A 221 5.06 -1.26 -3.38
N ILE A 222 4.71 -1.88 -2.26
CA ILE A 222 5.33 -1.54 -0.97
C ILE A 222 5.38 -2.77 -0.06
N GLN A 223 6.44 -2.87 0.75
CA GLN A 223 6.56 -3.84 1.84
C GLN A 223 7.60 -3.39 2.86
N TRP A 224 7.47 -3.86 4.10
CA TRP A 224 8.55 -3.79 5.09
C TRP A 224 9.74 -4.64 4.66
N VAL A 225 10.95 -4.15 4.93
CA VAL A 225 12.20 -4.91 4.77
C VAL A 225 12.78 -5.21 6.15
N THR A 226 12.87 -4.18 6.99
CA THR A 226 13.15 -4.29 8.43
C THR A 226 11.97 -3.74 9.23
N ASN A 227 12.14 -3.54 10.54
CA ASN A 227 11.11 -2.93 11.39
C ASN A 227 10.93 -1.43 11.14
N ASP A 228 11.90 -0.76 10.54
CA ASP A 228 11.97 0.70 10.35
C ASP A 228 12.28 1.12 8.90
N VAL A 229 12.70 0.17 8.06
CA VAL A 229 12.95 0.38 6.62
C VAL A 229 11.90 -0.37 5.81
N PHE A 230 11.31 0.32 4.85
CA PHE A 230 10.43 -0.27 3.86
C PHE A 230 10.93 0.05 2.45
N ARG A 231 10.58 -0.82 1.50
CA ARG A 231 10.87 -0.60 0.07
C ARG A 231 9.60 -0.22 -0.68
N VAL A 232 9.76 0.61 -1.70
CA VAL A 232 8.68 1.13 -2.54
C VAL A 232 9.04 0.96 -4.01
N ASP A 233 8.27 0.16 -4.73
CA ASP A 233 8.20 0.19 -6.19
C ASP A 233 7.47 1.47 -6.61
N ARG A 234 8.20 2.34 -7.31
CA ARG A 234 7.76 3.71 -7.63
C ARG A 234 6.50 3.72 -8.50
N VAL A 235 6.41 2.79 -9.46
CA VAL A 235 5.32 2.75 -10.44
C VAL A 235 4.08 2.12 -9.83
N ALA A 236 4.24 0.97 -9.15
CA ALA A 236 3.13 0.27 -8.55
C ALA A 236 2.48 1.09 -7.41
N PHE A 237 3.27 1.72 -6.55
CA PHE A 237 2.73 2.53 -5.45
C PHE A 237 2.07 3.83 -5.95
N ALA A 238 2.62 4.47 -6.99
CA ALA A 238 1.98 5.62 -7.62
C ALA A 238 0.62 5.25 -8.25
N ARG A 239 0.52 4.09 -8.88
CA ARG A 239 -0.74 3.56 -9.45
C ARG A 239 -1.78 3.26 -8.37
N LEU A 240 -1.37 2.71 -7.23
CA LEU A 240 -2.25 2.52 -6.07
C LEU A 240 -2.83 3.86 -5.59
N LEU A 241 -1.98 4.87 -5.41
CA LEU A 241 -2.37 6.20 -4.93
C LEU A 241 -3.07 7.07 -5.99
N GLY A 242 -3.00 6.71 -7.27
CA GLY A 242 -3.52 7.52 -8.37
C GLY A 242 -2.70 8.78 -8.65
N VAL A 243 -1.39 8.75 -8.38
CA VAL A 243 -0.47 9.87 -8.61
C VAL A 243 0.07 9.83 -10.03
N LYS A 244 -0.12 10.91 -10.79
CA LYS A 244 0.33 11.01 -12.20
C LYS A 244 1.82 11.33 -12.34
N SER A 245 2.32 12.28 -11.54
CA SER A 245 3.74 12.65 -11.53
C SER A 245 4.43 11.92 -10.38
N ILE A 246 5.09 10.81 -10.68
CA ILE A 246 5.71 9.93 -9.67
C ILE A 246 6.78 10.72 -8.89
N GLU A 247 7.75 11.30 -9.61
CA GLU A 247 8.84 12.04 -8.97
C GLU A 247 8.32 13.28 -8.24
N GLY A 248 7.53 14.12 -8.91
CA GLY A 248 7.01 15.36 -8.32
C GLY A 248 6.05 15.13 -7.14
N GLY A 249 5.23 14.08 -7.21
CA GLY A 249 4.18 13.82 -6.22
C GLY A 249 4.66 13.00 -5.02
N LEU A 250 5.67 12.14 -5.18
CA LEU A 250 6.12 11.25 -4.11
C LEU A 250 7.52 11.60 -3.58
N PHE A 251 8.50 11.78 -4.46
CA PHE A 251 9.93 11.78 -4.09
C PHE A 251 10.61 13.16 -4.15
N HIS A 252 9.97 14.16 -4.75
CA HIS A 252 10.47 15.54 -4.72
C HIS A 252 10.48 16.10 -3.28
N GLN A 253 11.24 17.15 -3.00
CA GLN A 253 11.31 17.80 -1.68
C GLN A 253 9.94 18.27 -1.14
N GLN A 254 8.97 18.50 -2.03
CA GLN A 254 7.57 18.83 -1.70
C GLN A 254 6.60 17.66 -1.91
N GLY A 255 7.11 16.52 -2.35
CA GLY A 255 6.38 15.28 -2.54
C GLY A 255 6.00 14.63 -1.21
N ASN A 256 5.13 13.63 -1.27
CA ASN A 256 4.53 13.01 -0.09
C ASN A 256 5.56 12.42 0.88
N PHE A 257 6.64 11.77 0.41
CA PHE A 257 7.61 11.15 1.30
C PHE A 257 8.46 12.21 2.04
N PRO A 258 9.20 13.11 1.36
CA PRO A 258 10.03 14.09 2.06
C PRO A 258 9.22 15.06 2.93
N SER A 259 8.02 15.47 2.47
CA SER A 259 7.13 16.34 3.26
C SER A 259 6.66 15.72 4.58
N HIS A 260 6.70 14.40 4.73
CA HIS A 260 6.36 13.71 5.97
C HIS A 260 7.59 13.20 6.73
N GLY A 261 8.80 13.67 6.38
CA GLY A 261 10.02 13.32 7.11
C GLY A 261 10.58 11.94 6.79
N PHE A 262 10.16 11.33 5.66
CA PHE A 262 10.82 10.12 5.15
C PHE A 262 12.08 10.50 4.39
N VAL A 263 13.14 9.74 4.63
CA VAL A 263 14.44 9.87 3.96
C VAL A 263 14.71 8.62 3.13
N GLU A 264 15.20 8.83 1.92
CA GLU A 264 15.70 7.76 1.07
C GLU A 264 17.07 7.31 1.59
N LEU A 265 17.30 6.00 1.62
CA LEU A 265 18.61 5.44 1.93
C LEU A 265 19.60 5.67 0.77
N SER A 266 20.88 5.74 1.09
CA SER A 266 21.93 5.75 0.08
C SER A 266 21.93 4.45 -0.74
N TYR A 267 22.59 4.46 -1.91
CA TYR A 267 22.73 3.25 -2.74
C TYR A 267 23.41 2.11 -1.97
N GLN A 268 24.47 2.40 -1.23
CA GLN A 268 25.22 1.39 -0.47
C GLN A 268 24.37 0.76 0.64
N GLU A 269 23.62 1.58 1.40
CA GLU A 269 22.70 1.08 2.43
C GLU A 269 21.57 0.24 1.81
N SER A 270 20.99 0.72 0.70
CA SER A 270 19.92 0.03 -0.02
C SER A 270 20.38 -1.32 -0.57
N GLU A 271 21.54 -1.37 -1.23
CA GLU A 271 22.10 -2.61 -1.78
C GLU A 271 22.41 -3.62 -0.67
N LYS A 272 23.02 -3.16 0.42
CA LYS A 272 23.31 -4.01 1.59
C LYS A 272 22.03 -4.63 2.17
N ILE A 273 21.04 -3.80 2.51
CA ILE A 273 19.75 -4.27 3.07
C ILE A 273 19.04 -5.21 2.10
N SER A 274 19.05 -4.90 0.81
CA SER A 274 18.40 -5.70 -0.24
C SER A 274 19.03 -7.09 -0.35
N MET A 275 20.36 -7.18 -0.34
CA MET A 275 21.09 -8.45 -0.38
C MET A 275 20.92 -9.26 0.90
N GLU A 276 20.98 -8.62 2.07
CA GLU A 276 20.79 -9.28 3.38
C GLU A 276 19.41 -9.94 3.51
N HIS A 277 18.38 -9.37 2.88
CA HIS A 277 17.00 -9.87 2.93
C HIS A 277 16.59 -10.68 1.69
N GLY A 278 17.55 -11.04 0.82
CA GLY A 278 17.29 -11.89 -0.35
C GLY A 278 16.41 -11.25 -1.43
N LEU A 279 16.42 -9.92 -1.54
CA LEU A 279 15.62 -9.17 -2.52
C LEU A 279 16.36 -8.93 -3.85
N GLY A 280 17.65 -9.30 -3.94
CA GLY A 280 18.52 -9.07 -5.08
C GLY A 280 19.22 -7.70 -5.06
N HIS A 281 19.84 -7.31 -6.17
CA HIS A 281 20.45 -5.99 -6.30
C HIS A 281 19.40 -4.88 -6.27
N ALA A 282 19.71 -3.78 -5.59
CA ALA A 282 18.82 -2.64 -5.47
C ALA A 282 18.81 -1.82 -6.77
N ASP A 283 17.78 -2.01 -7.61
CA ASP A 283 17.53 -1.13 -8.75
C ASP A 283 16.84 0.15 -8.27
N LEU A 284 17.64 1.15 -7.93
CA LEU A 284 17.15 2.47 -7.54
C LEU A 284 16.36 3.16 -8.66
N SER A 285 16.50 2.76 -9.92
CA SER A 285 15.65 3.29 -10.99
C SER A 285 14.20 2.79 -10.89
N GLN A 286 13.89 1.76 -10.09
CA GLN A 286 12.52 1.24 -9.94
C GLN A 286 12.06 1.23 -8.49
N VAL A 287 12.97 0.97 -7.55
CA VAL A 287 12.67 0.75 -6.13
C VAL A 287 13.42 1.75 -5.26
N ARG A 288 12.73 2.35 -4.29
CA ARG A 288 13.34 3.18 -3.25
C ARG A 288 13.27 2.48 -1.91
N PHE A 289 14.31 2.62 -1.09
CA PHE A 289 14.29 2.21 0.32
C PHE A 289 14.17 3.47 1.17
N LEU A 290 13.18 3.50 2.05
CA LEU A 290 12.89 4.67 2.87
C LEU A 290 12.78 4.28 4.34
N LYS A 291 13.14 5.23 5.21
CA LYS A 291 12.90 5.19 6.65
C LYS A 291 12.40 6.55 7.14
N SER A 292 11.72 6.58 8.29
CA SER A 292 11.44 7.86 8.96
C SER A 292 12.73 8.44 9.53
N TYR A 293 12.97 9.73 9.29
CA TYR A 293 14.09 10.45 9.91
C TYR A 293 13.99 10.47 11.44
N GLN A 294 12.77 10.51 11.99
CA GLN A 294 12.52 10.57 13.42
C GLN A 294 12.50 9.19 14.09
N GLY A 295 12.50 8.10 13.31
CA GLY A 295 12.43 6.72 13.84
C GLY A 295 11.08 6.32 14.45
N ASN A 296 10.05 7.16 14.34
CA ASN A 296 8.70 6.92 14.88
C ASN A 296 7.73 6.23 13.89
N PHE A 297 8.12 6.04 12.63
CA PHE A 297 7.36 5.23 11.66
C PHE A 297 8.01 3.86 11.55
N THR A 298 7.45 2.90 12.29
CA THR A 298 7.95 1.52 12.35
C THR A 298 6.80 0.56 12.10
N LYS A 299 7.15 -0.70 11.90
CA LYS A 299 6.23 -1.83 11.80
C LYS A 299 5.28 -1.95 13.01
N PHE A 300 5.72 -1.46 14.17
CA PHE A 300 5.00 -1.55 15.44
C PHE A 300 4.30 -0.26 15.85
N SER A 301 4.36 0.80 15.03
CA SER A 301 3.66 2.05 15.32
C SER A 301 2.16 1.83 15.48
N ASN A 302 1.55 2.52 16.45
CA ASN A 302 0.10 2.50 16.72
C ASN A 302 -0.63 3.66 16.02
N GLU A 303 -1.94 3.81 16.24
CA GLU A 303 -2.73 4.86 15.60
C GLU A 303 -2.29 6.27 16.04
N GLU A 304 -1.92 6.42 17.31
CA GLU A 304 -1.43 7.68 17.90
C GLU A 304 -0.11 8.13 17.27
N ASP A 305 0.86 7.22 17.13
CA ASP A 305 2.16 7.47 16.52
C ASP A 305 1.99 7.98 15.08
N ILE A 306 1.08 7.37 14.32
CA ILE A 306 0.82 7.75 12.93
C ILE A 306 -0.04 9.03 12.84
N ALA A 307 -0.91 9.29 13.82
CA ALA A 307 -1.68 10.53 13.88
C ALA A 307 -0.79 11.75 14.15
N GLU A 308 0.32 11.56 14.89
CA GLU A 308 1.31 12.59 15.19
C GLU A 308 2.26 12.91 14.02
N PHE A 309 2.26 12.09 12.96
CA PHE A 309 3.01 12.37 11.73
C PHE A 309 2.51 13.64 11.04
N LYS A 310 3.15 14.76 11.39
CA LYS A 310 2.88 16.08 10.84
C LYS A 310 3.75 16.33 9.63
N TRP A 311 3.19 17.07 8.68
CA TRP A 311 3.95 17.66 7.58
C TRP A 311 5.12 18.47 8.15
N SER A 312 6.35 18.02 7.91
CA SER A 312 7.55 18.76 8.24
C SER A 312 7.77 19.81 7.16
N ALA A 313 7.43 21.07 7.45
CA ALA A 313 7.72 22.19 6.56
C ALA A 313 9.22 22.54 6.53
N LYS A 314 9.99 22.08 7.53
CA LYS A 314 11.42 22.34 7.60
C LYS A 314 12.15 21.39 6.64
N PRO A 315 12.94 21.92 5.69
CA PRO A 315 13.86 21.10 4.91
C PRO A 315 14.73 20.30 5.88
N ILE A 316 14.84 19.00 5.64
CA ILE A 316 15.78 18.16 6.38
C ILE A 316 17.17 18.72 6.04
N PRO A 317 17.97 19.13 7.04
CA PRO A 317 19.33 19.59 6.77
C PRO A 317 20.08 18.47 6.06
N LEU A 318 20.50 18.72 4.81
CA LEU A 318 21.47 17.87 4.14
C LEU A 318 22.77 17.99 4.96
N ASP A 319 23.16 16.90 5.60
CA ASP A 319 24.51 16.65 6.12
C ASP A 319 24.95 17.47 7.34
N THR A 320 24.68 16.91 8.52
CA THR A 320 25.78 16.74 9.48
C THR A 320 26.06 15.24 9.57
N PRO A 321 27.22 14.73 9.12
CA PRO A 321 27.56 13.33 9.28
C PRO A 321 27.50 13.00 10.77
N THR A 322 26.52 12.18 11.15
CA THR A 322 26.40 11.64 12.50
C THR A 322 27.52 10.61 12.63
N ASN A 323 28.68 11.08 13.09
CA ASN A 323 29.72 10.22 13.63
C ASN A 323 29.16 9.56 14.90
N SER A 324 28.34 8.52 14.75
CA SER A 324 28.00 7.60 15.83
C SER A 324 29.17 6.63 16.03
N ALA A 325 30.33 7.20 16.35
CA ALA A 325 31.47 6.51 16.89
C ALA A 325 31.61 7.00 18.32
N GLU A 326 31.01 6.29 19.29
CA GLU A 326 31.33 6.33 20.73
C GLU A 326 30.24 5.49 21.46
N GLY A 327 30.52 4.44 22.22
CA GLY A 327 31.81 3.91 22.63
C GLY A 327 31.73 2.43 22.99
N ASN A 328 32.85 1.76 22.76
CA ASN A 328 33.21 0.54 23.47
C ASN A 328 33.41 0.89 24.96
N SER A 329 32.79 0.12 25.84
CA SER A 329 33.24 -0.11 27.21
C SER A 329 33.29 -1.60 27.44
#